data_AF-A0A0J7AET2-F1
#
_entry.id   AF-A0A0J7AET2-F1
#
_cell.length_a   1.000
_cell.length_b   1.000
_cell.length_c   1.000
_cell.angle_alpha   90.00
_cell.angle_beta   90.00
_cell.angle_gamma   90.00
#
_symmetry.space_group_name_H-M   'P 1'
#
loop_
_entity.id
_entity.type
_entity.pdbx_description
1 polymer ?
#
loop_
_entity_poly.entity_id
_entity_poly.type
_entity_poly.pdbx_seq_one_letter_code
_entity_poly.pdbx_strand_id
1 'polypeptide(L)' 'MEHPVQWEVEALEPDELQRLVLAAVDPYIDRDVLAQQIAREEQQRRALERFAGRWGARNEEP' A
#
# COMPACT_ATOMS: atom_id res chain seq x y z
N MET A 1 -25.16 -25.46 13.17
CA MET A 1 -23.69 -25.34 13.32
C MET A 1 -23.15 -25.12 11.93
N GLU A 2 -22.76 -23.90 11.59
CA GLU A 2 -22.10 -23.61 10.32
C GLU A 2 -20.72 -24.29 10.38
N HIS A 3 -20.51 -25.29 9.53
CA HIS A 3 -19.20 -25.87 9.34
C HIS A 3 -18.31 -24.79 8.74
N PRO A 4 -17.15 -24.46 9.34
CA PRO A 4 -16.19 -23.59 8.67
C PRO A 4 -15.79 -24.28 7.38
N VAL A 5 -15.99 -23.61 6.24
CA VAL A 5 -15.62 -24.13 4.93
C VAL A 5 -14.10 -24.21 4.92
N GLN A 6 -13.59 -25.37 5.31
CA GLN A 6 -12.18 -25.68 5.33
C GLN A 6 -11.80 -25.91 3.88
N TRP A 7 -11.37 -24.85 3.21
CA TRP A 7 -10.89 -24.94 1.85
C TRP A 7 -9.64 -25.82 1.86
N GLU A 8 -9.78 -27.08 1.44
CA GLU A 8 -8.67 -27.81 0.82
C GLU A 8 -8.37 -27.13 -0.52
N VAL A 9 -7.73 -25.96 -0.47
CA VAL A 9 -7.10 -25.38 -1.65
C VAL A 9 -5.79 -26.11 -1.79
N GLU A 10 -5.56 -26.83 -2.89
CA GLU A 10 -4.19 -26.97 -3.36
C GLU A 10 -3.58 -25.57 -3.33
N ALA A 11 -2.52 -25.36 -2.55
CA ALA A 11 -2.00 -24.03 -2.27
C ALA A 11 -1.77 -23.30 -3.60
N LEU A 12 -2.69 -22.39 -3.91
CA LEU A 12 -2.69 -21.68 -5.17
C LEU A 12 -1.38 -20.91 -5.22
N GLU A 13 -0.65 -20.99 -6.34
CA GLU A 13 0.64 -20.32 -6.46
C GLU A 13 0.50 -18.84 -6.06
N PRO A 14 1.41 -18.28 -5.25
CA PRO A 14 1.26 -16.93 -4.70
C PRO A 14 0.93 -15.87 -5.77
N ASP A 15 1.52 -16.01 -6.96
CA ASP A 15 1.28 -15.11 -8.10
C ASP A 15 -0.12 -15.27 -8.70
N GLU A 16 -0.66 -16.49 -8.71
CA GLU A 16 -2.02 -16.75 -9.15
C GLU A 16 -3.02 -16.18 -8.14
N LEU A 17 -2.73 -16.28 -6.84
CA LEU A 17 -3.58 -15.75 -5.78
C LEU A 17 -3.58 -14.23 -5.86
N GLN A 18 -2.39 -13.64 -6.04
CA GLN A 18 -2.25 -12.21 -6.23
C GLN A 18 -3.04 -11.72 -7.44
N ARG A 19 -2.95 -12.39 -8.59
CA ARG A 19 -3.71 -12.02 -9.79
C ARG A 19 -5.22 -12.09 -9.55
N LEU A 20 -5.71 -13.16 -8.95
CA LEU A 20 -7.14 -13.33 -8.68
C LEU A 20 -7.67 -12.28 -7.69
N VAL A 21 -6.92 -12.00 -6.62
CA VAL A 21 -7.28 -10.97 -5.65
C VAL A 21 -7.29 -9.59 -6.30
N LEU A 22 -6.27 -9.24 -7.08
CA LEU A 22 -6.22 -7.95 -7.78
C LEU A 22 -7.38 -7.80 -8.76
N ALA A 23 -7.68 -8.85 -9.54
CA ALA A 23 -8.81 -8.85 -10.47
C ALA A 23 -10.17 -8.74 -9.76
N ALA A 24 -10.32 -9.37 -8.60
CA ALA A 24 -11.55 -9.32 -7.82
C ALA A 24 -11.77 -7.95 -7.17
N VAL A 25 -10.71 -7.26 -6.76
CA VAL A 25 -10.79 -5.95 -6.10
C VAL A 25 -10.88 -4.81 -7.12
N ASP A 26 -10.33 -4.97 -8.33
CA ASP A 26 -10.29 -3.94 -9.39
C ASP A 26 -11.60 -3.15 -9.59
N PRO A 27 -12.80 -3.78 -9.67
CA PRO A 27 -14.05 -3.06 -9.88
C PRO A 27 -14.46 -2.14 -8.72
N TYR A 28 -13.89 -2.34 -7.54
CA TYR A 28 -14.18 -1.55 -6.33
C TYR A 28 -13.16 -0.43 -6.10
N ILE A 29 -12.15 -0.31 -6.97
CA ILE A 29 -11.14 0.73 -6.86
C ILE A 29 -11.58 1.94 -7.67
N ASP A 30 -11.90 3.04 -6.99
CA ASP A 30 -11.94 4.36 -7.62
C ASP A 30 -10.49 4.79 -7.95
N ARG A 31 -10.16 4.76 -9.24
CA ARG A 31 -8.81 5.03 -9.74
C ARG A 31 -8.39 6.48 -9.56
N ASP A 32 -9.34 7.42 -9.61
CA ASP A 32 -9.05 8.84 -9.45
C ASP A 32 -8.79 9.16 -7.98
N VAL A 33 -9.55 8.55 -7.06
CA VAL A 33 -9.29 8.65 -5.62
C VAL A 33 -7.96 8.02 -5.27
N LEU A 34 -7.65 6.83 -5.79
CA LEU A 34 -6.36 6.16 -5.55
C LEU A 34 -5.18 7.03 -6.02
N ALA A 35 -5.25 7.60 -7.23
CA ALA A 35 -4.21 8.47 -7.76
C ALA A 35 -3.99 9.72 -6.89
N GLN A 36 -5.08 10.32 -6.40
CA GLN A 36 -5.01 11.46 -5.49
C GLN A 36 -4.34 11.11 -4.15
N GLN A 37 -4.66 9.96 -3.57
CA GLN A 37 -4.02 9.52 -2.32
C GLN A 37 -2.53 9.28 -2.51
N ILE A 38 -2.13 8.61 -3.59
CA ILE A 38 -0.70 8.39 -3.91
C ILE A 38 0.02 9.74 -4.04
N ALA A 39 -0.56 10.71 -4.76
CA ALA A 39 0.05 12.03 -4.92
C ALA A 39 0.19 12.78 -3.57
N ARG A 40 -0.82 12.66 -2.69
CA ARG A 40 -0.80 13.25 -1.35
C ARG A 40 0.29 12.62 -0.48
N GLU A 41 0.38 11.30 -0.46
CA GLU A 41 1.41 10.58 0.30
C GLU A 41 2.81 10.94 -0.17
N GLU A 42 3.02 11.00 -1.49
CA GLU A 42 4.29 11.42 -2.08
C GLU A 42 4.67 12.86 -1.71
N GLN A 43 3.70 13.76 -1.64
CA GLN A 43 3.92 15.13 -1.17
C GLN A 43 4.30 15.15 0.32
N GLN A 44 3.60 14.37 1.15
CA GLN A 44 3.87 14.27 2.59
C GLN A 44 5.24 13.67 2.86
N ARG A 45 5.61 12.61 2.14
CA ARG A 45 6.93 11.98 2.23
C ARG A 45 8.04 12.98 1.91
N ARG A 46 7.92 13.72 0.81
CA ARG A 46 8.87 14.78 0.45
C ARG A 46 8.91 15.93 1.45
N ALA A 47 7.78 16.29 2.06
CA ALA A 47 7.75 17.29 3.12
C ALA A 47 8.50 16.79 4.37
N LEU A 48 8.30 15.53 4.74
CA LEU A 48 8.97 14.87 5.86
C LEU A 48 10.47 14.75 5.62
N GLU A 49 10.90 14.30 4.44
CA GLU A 49 12.32 14.22 4.05
C GLU A 49 12.99 15.58 4.13
N ARG A 50 12.35 16.64 3.60
CA ARG A 50 12.88 18.01 3.71
C ARG A 50 12.95 18.49 5.16
N PHE A 51 11.96 18.14 5.97
CA PHE A 51 11.98 18.48 7.40
C PHE A 51 13.11 17.76 8.13
N ALA A 52 13.23 16.44 7.95
CA ALA A 52 14.27 15.62 8.54
C ALA A 52 15.67 16.07 8.10
N GLY A 53 15.86 16.41 6.83
CA GLY A 53 17.12 16.96 6.33
C GLY A 53 17.52 18.28 7.00
N ARG A 54 16.57 19.21 7.20
CA ARG A 54 16.84 20.46 7.95
C ARG A 54 17.11 20.19 9.44
N TRP A 55 16.44 19.22 10.03
CA TRP A 55 16.66 18.83 11.42
C TRP A 55 18.05 18.21 11.61
N GLY A 56 18.50 17.37 10.69
CA GLY A 56 19.86 16.81 10.68
C GLY A 56 20.93 17.90 10.58
N ALA A 57 20.80 18.80 9.59
CA ALA A 57 21.75 19.89 9.38
C ALA A 57 21.87 20.85 10.59
N ARG A 58 20.80 21.05 11.36
CA ARG A 58 20.80 21.89 12.58
C ARG A 58 21.52 21.23 13.77
N ASN A 59 21.67 19.91 13.78
CA ASN A 59 22.42 19.18 14.82
C ASN A 59 23.90 18.98 14.44
N GLU A 60 24.31 19.41 13.23
CA GLU A 60 25.69 19.32 12.73
C GLU A 60 26.43 20.67 12.77
N GLU A 61 25.81 21.75 13.28
CA GLU A 61 26.51 23.00 13.61
C GLU A 61 27.26 22.86 14.96
N PRO A 62 28.54 23.28 15.06
CA PRO A 62 29.38 23.12 16.25
C PRO A 62 28.99 23.99 17.44
#